data_AF-A0A957KRX5-F1
#
_entry.id   AF-A0A957KRX5-F1
#
_cell.length_a   1.000
_cell.length_b   1.000
_cell.length_c   1.000
_cell.angle_alpha   90.00
_cell.angle_beta   90.00
_cell.angle_gamma   90.00
#
_symmetry.space_group_name_H-M   'P 1'
#
loop_
_entity.id
_entity.type
_entity.pdbx_description
1 polymer ?
#
loop_
_entity_poly.entity_id
_entity_poly.type
_entity_poly.pdbx_seq_one_letter_code
_entity_poly.pdbx_strand_id
1 'polypeptide(L)' 'MYIAYQGVVYDVTDCPKWRRGLHENQHWPGQDLTAELAEAPHTDNVFVHPCCRRVGILR' A
#
# COMPACT_ATOMS: atom_id res chain seq x y z
N MET A 1 4.16 -8.59 -2.39
CA MET A 1 4.52 -7.43 -1.56
C MET A 1 3.23 -6.89 -0.99
N TYR A 2 3.10 -6.85 0.33
CA TYR A 2 1.85 -6.50 1.00
C TYR A 2 2.00 -5.24 1.83
N ILE A 3 0.93 -4.47 1.97
CA ILE A 3 0.82 -3.37 2.95
C ILE A 3 -0.55 -3.46 3.63
N ALA A 4 -0.69 -2.86 4.79
CA ALA A 4 -1.99 -2.66 5.42
C ALA A 4 -2.38 -1.18 5.46
N TYR A 5 -3.69 -0.93 5.35
CA TYR A 5 -4.31 0.37 5.58
C TYR A 5 -5.65 0.15 6.27
N GLN A 6 -5.85 0.77 7.43
CA GLN A 6 -7.04 0.64 8.27
C GLN A 6 -7.47 -0.83 8.50
N GLY A 7 -6.49 -1.69 8.78
CA GLY A 7 -6.72 -3.12 8.99
C GLY A 7 -7.02 -3.93 7.73
N VAL A 8 -7.01 -3.34 6.53
CA VAL A 8 -7.17 -4.06 5.26
C VAL A 8 -5.80 -4.32 4.64
N VAL A 9 -5.53 -5.56 4.23
CA VAL A 9 -4.27 -5.93 3.57
C VAL A 9 -4.43 -5.86 2.06
N TYR A 10 -3.50 -5.19 1.39
CA TYR A 10 -3.42 -5.06 -0.06
C TYR A 10 -2.14 -5.70 -0.60
N ASP A 11 -2.28 -6.50 -1.66
CA ASP A 11 -1.18 -6.95 -2.53
C ASP A 11 -0.89 -5.85 -3.55
N VAL A 12 0.32 -5.30 -3.47
CA VAL A 12 0.83 -4.23 -4.35
C VAL A 12 1.96 -4.73 -5.26
N THR A 13 2.12 -6.05 -5.40
CA THR A 13 3.24 -6.67 -6.16
C THR A 13 3.34 -6.15 -7.59
N ASP A 14 2.20 -5.99 -8.25
CA ASP A 14 2.11 -5.59 -9.66
C ASP A 14 2.00 -4.08 -9.84
N CYS A 15 2.08 -3.30 -8.76
CA CYS A 15 1.95 -1.85 -8.80
C CYS A 15 3.28 -1.18 -9.20
N PRO A 16 3.32 -0.39 -10.31
CA PRO A 16 4.55 0.27 -10.75
C PRO A 16 5.16 1.22 -9.71
N LYS A 17 4.33 1.78 -8.83
CA LYS A 17 4.72 2.67 -7.73
C LYS A 17 5.45 1.96 -6.58
N TRP A 18 5.45 0.62 -6.57
CA TRP A 18 6.11 -0.23 -5.57
C TRP A 18 7.29 -1.03 -6.16
N ARG A 19 7.75 -0.67 -7.36
CA ARG A 19 8.79 -1.40 -8.09
C ARG A 19 10.04 -1.58 -7.21
N ARG A 20 10.62 -2.79 -7.24
CA ARG A 20 11.77 -3.21 -6.40
C ARG A 20 11.48 -3.23 -4.89
N GLY A 21 10.21 -3.17 -4.49
CA GLY A 21 9.81 -3.23 -3.09
C GLY A 21 10.03 -1.94 -2.33
N LEU A 22 10.06 -0.79 -3.01
CA LEU A 22 10.20 0.51 -2.39
C LEU A 22 9.23 1.48 -3.03
N HIS A 23 8.40 2.13 -2.21
CA HIS A 23 7.48 3.17 -2.64
C HIS A 23 8.09 4.54 -2.43
N GLU A 24 8.30 5.26 -3.53
CA GLU A 24 8.80 6.65 -3.58
C GLU A 24 10.03 6.90 -2.69
N ASN A 25 10.93 5.91 -2.62
CA ASN A 25 12.15 5.89 -1.80
C ASN A 25 11.96 6.03 -0.28
N GLN A 26 10.73 5.82 0.22
CA GLN A 26 10.38 6.11 1.61
C GLN A 26 9.74 4.92 2.32
N HIS A 27 8.84 4.20 1.67
CA HIS A 27 8.04 3.17 2.33
C HIS A 27 8.35 1.77 1.82
N TRP A 28 8.50 0.83 2.75
CA TRP A 28 8.75 -0.58 2.46
C TRP A 28 7.46 -1.39 2.62
N PRO A 29 7.26 -2.47 1.85
CA PRO A 29 6.16 -3.40 2.07
C PRO A 29 6.36 -4.16 3.39
N GLY A 30 5.27 -4.77 3.87
CA GLY A 30 5.20 -5.55 5.11
C GLY A 30 4.76 -4.74 6.32
N GLN A 31 4.28 -3.51 6.11
CA GLN A 31 3.93 -2.56 7.18
C GLN A 31 2.45 -2.19 7.09
N ASP A 32 1.88 -1.80 8.23
CA ASP A 32 0.68 -0.98 8.26
C ASP A 32 1.09 0.47 8.02
N LEU A 33 0.61 1.05 6.92
CA LEU A 33 0.95 2.40 6.47
C LEU A 33 -0.20 3.40 6.70
N THR A 34 -1.08 3.09 7.65
CA THR A 34 -2.27 3.91 7.94
C THR A 34 -1.92 5.33 8.34
N ALA A 35 -0.90 5.52 9.19
CA ALA A 35 -0.51 6.84 9.67
C ALA A 35 0.24 7.64 8.59
N GLU A 36 0.99 6.93 7.76
CA GLU A 36 1.86 7.46 6.72
C GLU A 36 1.07 8.06 5.56
N LEU A 37 -0.13 7.53 5.28
CA LEU A 37 -0.99 8.05 4.22
C LEU A 37 -1.43 9.49 4.47
N ALA A 38 -1.48 9.96 5.73
CA ALA A 38 -1.86 11.34 6.06
C ALA A 38 -0.85 12.38 5.51
N GLU A 39 0.42 12.00 5.39
CA GLU A 39 1.50 12.85 4.89
C GLU A 39 1.80 12.64 3.40
N ALA A 40 1.09 11.70 2.75
CA ALA A 40 1.30 11.37 1.35
C ALA A 40 0.69 12.43 0.41
N PRO A 41 1.25 12.63 -0.80
CA PRO A 41 0.70 13.55 -1.80
C PRO A 41 -0.57 13.03 -2.50
N HIS A 42 -1.20 11.98 -1.97
CA HIS A 42 -2.37 11.30 -2.52
C HIS A 42 -3.21 10.69 -1.40
N THR A 43 -4.47 10.36 -1.69
CA THR A 43 -5.38 9.74 -0.71
C THR A 43 -5.48 8.22 -0.91
N ASP A 44 -6.35 7.58 -0.12
CA ASP A 44 -6.74 6.17 -0.21
C ASP A 44 -7.41 5.79 -1.55
N ASN A 45 -7.77 6.76 -2.39
CA ASN A 45 -8.29 6.49 -3.73
C ASN A 45 -7.30 5.68 -4.59
N VAL A 46 -6.00 5.64 -4.25
CA VAL A 46 -5.02 4.77 -4.93
C VAL A 46 -5.36 3.27 -4.84
N PHE A 47 -6.16 2.86 -3.84
CA PHE A 47 -6.57 1.46 -3.68
C PHE A 47 -7.61 1.00 -4.70
N VAL A 48 -8.19 1.91 -5.51
CA VAL A 48 -9.07 1.54 -6.63
C VAL A 48 -8.30 1.10 -7.87
N HIS A 49 -6.99 1.37 -7.92
CA HIS A 49 -6.18 0.95 -9.06
C HIS A 49 -6.11 -0.58 -9.14
N PRO A 50 -6.26 -1.18 -10.34
CA PRO A 50 -6.27 -2.65 -10.48
C PRO A 50 -5.03 -3.36 -9.94
N CYS A 51 -3.90 -2.65 -9.83
CA CYS A 51 -2.66 -3.16 -9.28
C CYS A 51 -2.59 -3.18 -7.74
N CYS A 52 -3.57 -2.59 -7.05
CA CYS A 52 -3.72 -2.60 -5.59
C CYS A 52 -4.83 -3.59 -5.21
N ARG A 53 -4.49 -4.87 -5.03
CA ARG A 53 -5.49 -5.93 -4.81
C ARG A 53 -5.75 -6.13 -3.32
N ARG A 54 -6.98 -5.90 -2.85
CA ARG A 54 -7.37 -6.28 -1.48
C ARG A 54 -7.30 -7.81 -1.32
N VAL A 55 -6.56 -8.30 -0.33
CA VAL A 55 -6.35 -9.75 -0.11
C VAL A 55 -6.79 -10.25 1.26
N GLY A 56 -7.08 -9.36 2.20
CA GLY A 56 -7.52 -9.79 3.53
C GLY A 56 -7.67 -8.66 4.54
N ILE A 57 -7.74 -9.07 5.80
CA ILE A 57 -7.81 -8.20 6.97
C ILE A 57 -6.63 -8.54 7.88
N LEU A 58 -5.96 -7.51 8.39
CA LEU A 58 -4.91 -7.61 9.41
C LEU A 58 -5.59 -7.75 10.78
N ARG A 59 -5.22 -8.79 11.54
CA ARG A 59 -5.75 -9.10 12.88
C ARG A 59 -4.63 -9.07 13.91
#